data_AF-A0A1C2AXB3-F1
#
_entry.id   AF-A0A1C2AXB3-F1
#
_cell.length_a   1.000
_cell.length_b   1.000
_cell.length_c   1.000
_cell.angle_alpha   90.00
_cell.angle_beta   90.00
_cell.angle_gamma   90.00
#
_symmetry.space_group_name_H-M   'P 1'
#
loop_
_entity.id
_entity.type
_entity.pdbx_description
1 polymer ?
#
loop_
_entity_poly.entity_id
_entity_poly.type
_entity_poly.pdbx_seq_one_letter_code
_entity_poly.pdbx_strand_id
1 'polypeptide(L)'
;MKVFFNNSCKICRAEINIYKKENIENLNWIDITKNKNAELETKKTDKELLRRLHVEQDGKIYVGIDAFLLIWKSIPKYKFLYKFFKLPVIYQLFYVGYEIVAFFLYLKNRHQLN
;
A
#
# COMPACT_ATOMS: atom_id res chain seq x y z
N MET A 1 -8.61 -2.53 -9.89
CA MET A 1 -8.06 -1.93 -8.64
C MET A 1 -6.61 -1.54 -8.90
N LYS A 2 -6.21 -0.32 -8.56
CA LYS A 2 -4.80 0.13 -8.70
C LYS A 2 -4.12 0.19 -7.34
N VAL A 3 -2.90 -0.33 -7.24
CA VAL A 3 -2.07 -0.33 -6.03
C VAL A 3 -0.87 0.56 -6.27
N PHE A 4 -0.79 1.67 -5.53
CA PHE A 4 0.31 2.63 -5.62
C PHE A 4 1.32 2.32 -4.52
N PHE A 5 2.53 1.95 -4.92
CA PHE A 5 3.58 1.50 -3.99
C PHE A 5 4.94 2.10 -4.34
N ASN A 6 5.81 2.21 -3.32
CA ASN A 6 7.18 2.66 -3.51
C ASN A 6 8.07 1.50 -3.98
N ASN A 7 8.37 1.45 -5.28
CA ASN A 7 9.31 0.48 -5.81
C ASN A 7 10.75 0.76 -5.35
N SER A 8 11.17 2.01 -5.17
CA SER A 8 12.52 2.35 -4.71
C SER A 8 12.82 1.90 -3.27
N CYS A 9 11.80 1.76 -2.42
CA CYS A 9 11.91 1.13 -1.10
C CYS A 9 12.09 -0.40 -1.20
N LYS A 10 13.27 -0.91 -0.82
CA LYS A 10 13.60 -2.36 -0.92
C LYS A 10 12.58 -3.28 -0.23
N ILE A 11 12.17 -2.95 1.00
CA ILE A 11 11.23 -3.77 1.79
C ILE A 11 9.83 -3.70 1.17
N CYS A 12 9.37 -2.51 0.83
CA CYS A 12 8.08 -2.29 0.18
C CYS A 12 7.99 -3.05 -1.17
N ARG A 13 9.06 -2.99 -1.98
CA ARG A 13 9.17 -3.73 -3.24
C ARG A 13 9.13 -5.24 -3.02
N ALA A 14 9.86 -5.75 -2.04
CA ALA A 14 9.89 -7.18 -1.74
C ALA A 14 8.50 -7.70 -1.37
N GLU A 15 7.77 -6.97 -0.53
CA GLU A 15 6.38 -7.29 -0.16
C GLU A 15 5.46 -7.33 -1.39
N ILE A 16 5.46 -6.27 -2.20
CA ILE A 16 4.58 -6.18 -3.38
C ILE A 16 4.95 -7.24 -4.43
N ASN A 17 6.22 -7.57 -4.59
CA ASN A 17 6.65 -8.64 -5.49
C ASN A 17 6.15 -10.03 -5.05
N ILE A 18 5.93 -10.27 -3.76
CA ILE A 18 5.28 -11.49 -3.29
C ILE A 18 3.82 -11.53 -3.76
N TYR A 19 3.11 -10.41 -3.68
CA TYR A 19 1.72 -10.33 -4.12
C TYR A 19 1.58 -10.44 -5.64
N LYS A 20 2.49 -9.84 -6.41
CA LYS A 20 2.53 -9.93 -7.87
C LYS A 20 2.59 -11.37 -8.40
N LYS A 21 3.25 -12.28 -7.68
CA LYS A 21 3.36 -13.71 -8.06
C LYS A 21 2.04 -14.44 -8.11
N GLU A 22 1.01 -13.92 -7.46
CA GLU A 22 -0.32 -14.53 -7.42
C GLU A 22 -1.13 -14.21 -8.69
N ASN A 23 -0.60 -13.40 -9.62
CA ASN A 23 -1.12 -13.15 -10.97
C ASN A 23 -2.63 -12.82 -11.03
N ILE A 24 -3.10 -11.96 -10.12
CA ILE A 24 -4.49 -11.52 -10.12
C ILE A 24 -4.71 -10.46 -11.22
N GLU A 25 -5.49 -10.82 -12.25
CA GLU A 25 -5.73 -10.01 -13.46
C GLU A 25 -6.19 -8.57 -13.17
N ASN A 26 -6.98 -8.36 -12.12
CA ASN A 26 -7.59 -7.06 -11.80
C ASN A 26 -6.76 -6.17 -10.85
N LEU A 27 -5.50 -6.56 -10.55
CA LEU A 27 -4.55 -5.80 -9.74
C LEU A 27 -3.50 -5.09 -10.60
N ASN A 28 -3.64 -3.78 -10.71
CA ASN A 28 -2.67 -2.95 -11.43
C ASN A 28 -1.67 -2.35 -10.44
N TRP A 29 -0.38 -2.59 -10.63
CA TRP A 29 0.67 -2.12 -9.72
C TRP A 29 1.36 -0.87 -10.27
N ILE A 30 1.18 0.26 -9.59
CA ILE A 30 1.69 1.57 -10.01
C ILE A 30 2.85 1.97 -9.10
N ASP A 31 4.03 2.18 -9.69
CA ASP A 31 5.18 2.73 -8.96
C ASP A 31 5.01 4.24 -8.77
N ILE A 32 5.16 4.72 -7.54
CA ILE A 32 5.07 6.15 -7.21
C ILE A 32 6.38 6.91 -7.40
N THR A 33 7.50 6.22 -7.62
CA THR A 33 8.84 6.83 -7.73
C THR A 33 8.85 7.82 -8.89
N LYS A 34 8.98 9.13 -8.60
CA LYS A 34 8.99 10.22 -9.60
C LYS A 34 7.78 10.19 -10.55
N ASN A 35 6.60 9.85 -10.03
CA ASN A 35 5.39 9.67 -10.84
C ASN A 35 4.32 10.74 -10.56
N LYS A 36 4.31 11.82 -11.36
CA LYS A 36 3.29 12.88 -11.23
C LYS A 36 1.87 12.40 -11.56
N ASN A 37 1.70 11.39 -12.42
CA ASN A 37 0.38 10.83 -12.70
C ASN A 37 -0.19 10.13 -11.47
N ALA A 38 0.63 9.46 -10.67
CA ALA A 38 0.19 8.86 -9.40
C ALA A 38 -0.34 9.94 -8.43
N GLU A 39 0.31 11.10 -8.35
CA GLU A 39 -0.17 12.23 -7.53
C GLU A 39 -1.53 12.75 -8.02
N LEU A 40 -1.68 12.95 -9.34
CA LEU A 40 -2.93 13.41 -9.95
C LEU A 40 -4.08 12.42 -9.76
N GLU A 41 -3.85 11.13 -10.03
CA GLU A 41 -4.86 10.09 -9.92
C GLU A 41 -5.35 9.89 -8.48
N THR A 42 -4.43 9.95 -7.52
CA THR A 42 -4.75 9.73 -6.10
C THR A 42 -5.17 11.01 -5.37
N LYS A 43 -4.96 12.18 -5.98
CA LYS A 43 -5.08 13.50 -5.31
C LYS A 43 -4.24 13.55 -4.03
N LYS A 44 -3.05 12.95 -4.07
CA LYS A 44 -2.08 12.89 -2.96
C LYS A 44 -0.77 13.49 -3.39
N THR A 45 -0.08 14.10 -2.43
CA THR A 45 1.30 14.57 -2.63
C THR A 45 2.27 13.39 -2.70
N ASP A 46 3.41 13.59 -3.33
CA ASP A 46 4.55 12.65 -3.30
C ASP A 46 4.92 12.21 -1.87
N LYS A 47 4.87 13.12 -0.89
CA LYS A 47 5.10 12.86 0.54
C LYS A 47 4.08 11.89 1.11
N GLU A 48 2.80 12.10 0.81
CA GLU A 48 1.72 11.21 1.27
C GLU A 48 1.88 9.82 0.65
N LEU A 49 2.08 9.75 -0.68
CA LEU A 49 2.30 8.51 -1.41
C LEU A 49 3.54 7.76 -0.89
N LEU A 50 4.62 8.48 -0.60
CA LEU A 50 5.85 7.88 -0.09
C LEU A 50 5.67 7.27 1.31
N ARG A 51 4.85 7.90 2.16
CA ARG A 51 4.67 7.47 3.55
C ARG A 51 3.84 6.20 3.68
N ARG A 52 2.81 6.02 2.84
CA ARG A 52 1.83 4.94 3.02
C ARG A 52 1.53 4.20 1.72
N LEU A 53 1.06 2.96 1.84
CA LEU A 53 0.51 2.23 0.70
C LEU A 53 -0.86 2.82 0.34
N HIS A 54 -1.15 2.95 -0.95
CA HIS A 54 -2.43 3.45 -1.41
C HIS A 54 -3.06 2.48 -2.40
N VAL A 55 -4.38 2.37 -2.35
CA VAL A 55 -5.17 1.59 -3.29
C VAL A 55 -6.32 2.44 -3.80
N GLU A 56 -6.48 2.50 -5.12
CA GLU A 56 -7.67 3.02 -5.76
C GLU A 56 -8.59 1.85 -6.12
N GLN A 57 -9.83 1.94 -5.64
CA GLN A 57 -10.91 1.04 -5.99
C GLN A 57 -12.20 1.84 -6.10
N ASP A 58 -12.87 1.74 -7.26
CA ASP A 58 -14.16 2.34 -7.56
C ASP A 58 -14.18 3.86 -7.34
N GLY A 59 -13.10 4.55 -7.72
CA GLY A 59 -12.93 6.00 -7.58
C GLY A 59 -12.57 6.47 -6.17
N LYS A 60 -12.41 5.54 -5.21
CA LYS A 60 -12.04 5.84 -3.82
C LYS A 60 -10.60 5.42 -3.53
N ILE A 61 -9.88 6.29 -2.83
CA ILE A 61 -8.52 6.03 -2.35
C ILE A 61 -8.56 5.49 -0.92
N TYR A 62 -8.01 4.30 -0.74
CA TYR A 62 -7.78 3.64 0.54
C TYR A 62 -6.29 3.73 0.90
N VAL A 63 -5.99 3.92 2.18
CA VAL A 63 -4.64 4.29 2.63
C VAL A 63 -4.21 3.40 3.78
N GLY A 64 -2.94 3.00 3.78
CA GLY A 64 -2.33 2.23 4.87
C GLY A 64 -3.01 0.87 5.08
N ILE A 65 -3.45 0.59 6.30
CA ILE A 65 -4.10 -0.68 6.65
C ILE A 65 -5.26 -1.01 5.70
N ASP A 66 -6.09 -0.03 5.36
CA ASP A 66 -7.25 -0.25 4.49
C ASP A 66 -6.82 -0.71 3.09
N ALA A 67 -5.71 -0.16 2.57
CA ALA A 67 -5.12 -0.60 1.32
C ALA A 67 -4.66 -2.07 1.39
N PHE A 68 -3.99 -2.47 2.48
CA PHE A 68 -3.59 -3.87 2.69
C PHE A 68 -4.79 -4.82 2.76
N LEU A 69 -5.84 -4.43 3.49
CA LEU A 69 -7.06 -5.23 3.60
C LEU A 69 -7.70 -5.47 2.24
N LEU A 70 -7.73 -4.46 1.35
CA LEU A 70 -8.25 -4.62 -0.02
C LEU A 70 -7.40 -5.54 -0.89
N ILE A 71 -6.07 -5.43 -0.79
CA ILE A 71 -5.15 -6.34 -1.51
C ILE A 71 -5.37 -7.78 -1.04
N TRP A 72 -5.39 -8.03 0.27
CA TRP A 72 -5.59 -9.37 0.83
C TRP A 72 -6.99 -9.93 0.57
N LYS A 73 -8.02 -9.07 0.49
CA LYS A 73 -9.37 -9.47 0.09
C LYS A 73 -9.40 -9.93 -1.38
N SER A 74 -8.60 -9.29 -2.23
CA SER A 74 -8.55 -9.55 -3.68
C SER A 74 -7.73 -10.79 -4.05
N ILE A 75 -6.73 -11.15 -3.24
CA ILE A 75 -5.89 -12.33 -3.49
C ILE A 75 -6.45 -13.54 -2.73
N PRO A 76 -6.92 -14.62 -3.41
CA PRO A 76 -7.57 -15.75 -2.75
C PRO A 76 -6.77 -16.36 -1.59
N LYS A 77 -5.46 -16.54 -1.79
CA LYS A 77 -4.52 -17.08 -0.80
C LYS A 77 -4.42 -16.23 0.47
N TYR A 78 -4.63 -14.92 0.38
CA TYR A 78 -4.50 -13.99 1.51
C TYR A 78 -5.86 -13.57 2.10
N LYS A 79 -6.99 -14.11 1.62
CA LYS A 79 -8.32 -13.80 2.17
C LYS A 79 -8.43 -14.08 3.67
N PHE A 80 -7.67 -15.04 4.20
CA PHE A 80 -7.63 -15.31 5.64
C PHE A 80 -7.02 -14.13 6.43
N LEU A 81 -5.97 -13.48 5.89
CA LEU A 81 -5.37 -12.27 6.48
C LEU A 81 -6.40 -11.15 6.54
N TYR A 82 -7.14 -10.91 5.45
CA TYR A 82 -8.25 -9.95 5.46
C TYR A 82 -9.28 -10.25 6.56
N LYS A 83 -9.71 -11.52 6.70
CA LYS A 83 -10.67 -11.91 7.74
C LYS A 83 -10.14 -11.72 9.16
N PHE A 84 -8.85 -11.94 9.39
CA PHE A 84 -8.21 -11.82 10.70
C PHE A 84 -7.93 -10.35 11.06
N PHE A 85 -7.26 -9.61 10.17
CA PHE A 85 -6.85 -8.23 10.42
C PHE A 85 -7.99 -7.20 10.38
N LYS A 86 -9.17 -7.56 9.84
CA LYS A 86 -10.36 -6.70 9.93
C LYS A 86 -11.07 -6.75 11.29
N LEU A 87 -10.71 -7.67 12.18
CA LEU A 87 -11.35 -7.77 13.50
C LEU A 87 -11.03 -6.51 14.32
N PRO A 88 -12.00 -5.87 14.99
CA PRO A 88 -11.81 -4.53 15.56
C PRO A 88 -10.56 -4.36 16.42
N VAL A 89 -10.31 -5.27 17.36
CA VAL A 89 -9.13 -5.19 18.25
C VAL A 89 -7.83 -5.43 17.47
N ILE A 90 -7.81 -6.42 16.58
CA ILE A 90 -6.64 -6.75 15.77
C ILE A 90 -6.32 -5.61 14.79
N TYR A 91 -7.34 -5.00 14.21
CA TYR A 91 -7.22 -3.85 13.32
C TYR A 91 -6.52 -2.70 14.04
N GLN A 92 -6.94 -2.36 15.26
CA GLN A 92 -6.33 -1.25 16.02
C GLN A 92 -4.86 -1.52 16.34
N LEU A 93 -4.53 -2.73 16.79
CA LEU A 93 -3.14 -3.13 17.05
C LEU A 93 -2.29 -3.06 15.77
N PHE A 94 -2.83 -3.55 14.67
CA PHE A 94 -2.15 -3.54 13.38
C PHE A 94 -1.98 -2.12 12.85
N TYR A 95 -2.98 -1.24 13.01
CA TYR A 95 -2.92 0.18 12.66
C TYR A 95 -1.77 0.90 13.37
N VAL A 96 -1.65 0.73 14.69
CA VAL A 96 -0.57 1.33 15.46
C VAL A 96 0.79 0.80 15.01
N GLY A 97 0.94 -0.52 14.89
CA GLY A 97 2.19 -1.13 14.43
C GLY A 97 2.59 -0.67 13.03
N TYR A 98 1.63 -0.60 12.11
CA TYR A 98 1.83 -0.12 10.76
C TYR A 98 2.30 1.33 10.73
N GLU A 99 1.65 2.24 11.46
CA GLU A 99 2.04 3.66 11.45
C GLU A 99 3.46 3.87 11.99
N ILE A 100 3.89 3.09 12.98
CA ILE A 100 5.27 3.10 13.48
C ILE A 100 6.24 2.68 12.37
N VAL A 101 5.99 1.53 11.72
CA VAL A 101 6.84 1.03 10.63
C VAL A 101 6.85 2.00 9.44
N ALA A 102 5.69 2.50 9.04
CA ALA A 102 5.53 3.45 7.94
C ALA A 102 6.29 4.75 8.22
N PHE A 103 6.30 5.24 9.45
CA PHE A 103 7.09 6.41 9.84
C PHE A 103 8.59 6.19 9.65
N PHE A 104 9.14 5.07 10.14
CA PHE A 104 10.57 4.78 9.97
C PHE A 104 10.95 4.53 8.51
N LEU A 105 10.09 3.84 7.75
CA LEU A 105 10.29 3.65 6.31
C LEU A 105 10.24 4.99 5.56
N TYR A 106 9.33 5.88 5.91
CA TYR A 106 9.28 7.23 5.36
C TYR A 106 10.59 7.99 5.63
N LEU A 107 11.07 8.01 6.88
CA LEU A 107 12.33 8.67 7.22
C LEU A 107 13.52 8.11 6.42
N LYS A 108 13.60 6.79 6.26
CA LYS A 108 14.64 6.13 5.48
C LYS A 108 14.59 6.51 3.99
N ASN A 109 13.39 6.70 3.44
CA ASN A 109 13.17 6.90 2.00
C ASN A 109 12.92 8.36 1.59
N ARG A 110 12.83 9.30 2.54
CA ARG A 110 12.52 10.73 2.29
C ARG A 110 13.46 11.44 1.30
N HIS A 111 14.66 10.91 1.10
CA HIS A 111 15.61 11.41 0.10
C HIS A 111 15.08 11.31 -1.34
N GLN A 112 14.04 10.50 -1.58
CA GLN A 112 13.37 10.36 -2.88
C GLN A 112 12.49 11.55 -3.25
N LEU A 113 12.22 12.46 -2.32
CA LEU A 113 11.40 13.67 -2.53
C LEU A 113 12.22 14.87 -3.05
N ASN A 114 13.53 14.69 -3.22
CA ASN A 114 14.47 15.72 -3.66
C ASN A 114 15.03 15.38 -5.05
#